data_AF-H6SLQ6-F1
#
_entry.id   AF-H6SLQ6-F1
#
_cell.length_a   1.000
_cell.length_b   1.000
_cell.length_c   1.000
_cell.angle_alpha   90.00
_cell.angle_beta   90.00
_cell.angle_gamma   90.00
#
_symmetry.space_group_name_H-M   'P 1'
#
loop_
_entity.id
_entity.type
_entity.pdbx_description
1 polymer ?
#
loop_
_entity_poly.entity_id
_entity_poly.type
_entity_poly.pdbx_seq_one_letter_code
_entity_poly.pdbx_strand_id
1 'polypeptide(L)' 'MQAPQIKENPAMAYTIDDIARDMAYGLLRGQLSADQRRPVLQRLPPEERMAGMTPDERLRGLKPWEIRYLRDKLNATR' A
#
# COMPACT_ATOMS: atom_id res chain seq x y z
N MET A 1 -6.80 -42.00 15.21
CA MET A 1 -6.88 -40.53 15.36
C MET A 1 -6.59 -39.93 14.00
N GLN A 2 -7.62 -39.53 13.24
CA GLN A 2 -7.44 -38.92 11.92
C GLN A 2 -7.21 -37.41 12.12
N ALA A 3 -6.08 -36.89 11.64
CA ALA A 3 -5.78 -35.46 11.74
C ALA A 3 -6.82 -34.64 10.94
N PRO A 4 -7.25 -33.47 11.44
CA PRO A 4 -8.17 -32.62 10.70
C PRO A 4 -7.49 -32.14 9.41
N GLN A 5 -8.10 -32.45 8.27
CA GLN A 5 -7.67 -31.96 6.98
C GLN A 5 -8.00 -30.47 6.90
N ILE A 6 -7.03 -29.61 7.18
CA ILE A 6 -7.15 -28.17 6.97
C ILE A 6 -7.25 -27.99 5.45
N LYS A 7 -8.47 -27.77 4.94
CA LYS A 7 -8.68 -27.36 3.55
C LYS A 7 -8.17 -25.93 3.43
N GLU A 8 -6.95 -25.76 2.95
CA GLU A 8 -6.44 -24.46 2.54
C GLU A 8 -7.44 -23.89 1.52
N ASN A 9 -8.07 -22.76 1.86
CA ASN A 9 -8.96 -22.08 0.94
C ASN A 9 -8.04 -21.40 -0.10
N PRO A 10 -8.01 -21.86 -1.36
CA PRO A 10 -7.10 -21.30 -2.37
C PRO A 10 -7.41 -19.83 -2.69
N ALA A 11 -8.59 -19.33 -2.34
CA ALA A 11 -8.93 -17.91 -2.42
C ALA A 11 -8.27 -17.03 -1.34
N MET A 12 -7.67 -17.63 -0.31
CA MET A 12 -6.90 -16.97 0.77
C MET A 12 -5.40 -17.30 0.72
N ALA A 13 -4.94 -18.05 -0.29
CA ALA A 13 -3.52 -18.30 -0.47
C ALA A 13 -2.86 -17.00 -0.93
N TYR A 14 -2.02 -16.40 -0.07
CA TYR A 14 -1.19 -15.26 -0.42
C TYR A 14 -0.43 -15.55 -1.72
N THR A 15 -0.61 -14.72 -2.74
CA THR A 15 0.15 -14.86 -3.99
C THR A 15 1.58 -14.36 -3.79
N ILE A 16 2.50 -14.78 -4.66
CA ILE A 16 3.86 -14.21 -4.68
C ILE A 16 3.81 -12.69 -4.86
N ASP A 17 2.85 -12.19 -5.64
CA ASP A 17 2.61 -10.76 -5.81
C ASP A 17 2.17 -10.08 -4.51
N ASP A 18 1.30 -10.71 -3.72
CA ASP A 18 0.89 -10.16 -2.41
C ASP A 18 2.06 -10.07 -1.44
N ILE A 19 2.94 -11.08 -1.44
CA ILE A 19 4.15 -11.09 -0.62
C ILE A 19 5.14 -10.02 -1.10
N ALA A 20 5.37 -9.91 -2.41
CA ALA A 20 6.22 -8.88 -2.99
C ALA A 20 5.71 -7.47 -2.67
N ARG A 21 4.39 -7.29 -2.68
CA ARG A 21 3.72 -6.04 -2.35
C ARG A 21 3.91 -5.67 -0.88
N ASP A 22 3.70 -6.62 0.03
CA ASP A 22 3.89 -6.41 1.48
C ASP A 22 5.35 -6.07 1.83
N MET A 23 6.30 -6.78 1.22
CA MET A 23 7.73 -6.47 1.37
C MET A 23 8.08 -5.08 0.83
N ALA A 24 7.55 -4.71 -0.35
CA ALA A 24 7.75 -3.38 -0.91
C ALA A 24 7.19 -2.28 0.00
N TYR A 25 6.01 -2.50 0.62
CA TYR A 25 5.46 -1.56 1.60
C TYR A 25 6.34 -1.39 2.83
N GLY A 26 6.85 -2.49 3.39
CA GLY A 26 7.78 -2.45 4.53
C GLY A 26 9.03 -1.60 4.24
N LEU A 27 9.61 -1.78 3.05
CA LEU A 27 10.79 -1.03 2.60
C LEU A 27 10.48 0.46 2.41
N LEU A 28 9.39 0.79 1.72
CA LEU A 28 8.98 2.17 1.45
C LEU A 28 8.67 2.96 2.74
N ARG A 29 8.22 2.30 3.80
CA ARG A 29 7.81 2.93 5.06
C ARG A 29 8.94 3.26 6.01
N GLY A 30 9.91 2.36 6.16
CA GLY A 30 10.89 2.45 7.26
C GLY A 30 12.35 2.49 6.84
N GLN A 31 12.70 1.94 5.68
CA GLN A 31 14.11 1.67 5.33
C GLN A 31 14.63 2.55 4.21
N LEU A 32 13.75 3.04 3.34
CA LEU A 32 14.14 3.85 2.19
C LEU A 32 13.98 5.35 2.45
N SER A 33 15.04 6.11 2.13
CA SER A 33 14.99 7.56 1.96
C SER A 33 14.02 7.96 0.85
N ALA A 34 13.53 9.21 0.86
CA ALA A 34 12.62 9.74 -0.16
C ALA A 34 13.12 9.49 -1.60
N ASP A 35 14.42 9.68 -1.86
CA ASP A 35 15.02 9.43 -3.17
C ASP A 35 15.07 7.94 -3.53
N GLN A 36 15.30 7.07 -2.55
CA GLN A 36 15.36 5.62 -2.75
C GLN A 36 13.97 5.00 -2.99
N ARG A 37 12.89 5.67 -2.55
CA ARG A 37 11.50 5.23 -2.81
C ARG A 37 11.11 5.40 -4.28
N ARG A 38 11.68 6.39 -4.97
CA ARG A 38 11.32 6.74 -6.35
C ARG A 38 11.41 5.56 -7.33
N PRO A 39 12.53 4.82 -7.44
CA PRO A 39 12.63 3.69 -8.37
C PRO A 39 11.69 2.52 -8.02
N VAL A 40 11.39 2.31 -6.73
CA VAL A 40 10.44 1.27 -6.29
C VAL A 40 9.02 1.64 -6.71
N LEU A 41 8.60 2.89 -6.47
CA LEU A 41 7.27 3.38 -6.86
C LEU A 41 7.06 3.41 -8.38
N GLN A 42 8.11 3.65 -9.16
CA GLN A 42 8.03 3.63 -10.64
C GLN A 42 7.75 2.22 -11.20
N ARG A 43 8.17 1.18 -10.47
CA ARG A 43 7.91 -0.22 -10.85
C ARG A 43 6.52 -0.69 -10.47
N LEU A 44 5.83 0.02 -9.59
CA LEU A 44 4.45 -0.27 -9.20
C LEU A 44 3.46 0.51 -10.08
N PRO A 45 2.40 -0.15 -10.57
CA PRO A 45 1.31 0.55 -11.24
C PRO A 45 0.68 1.57 -10.26
N PRO A 46 0.19 2.73 -10.76
CA PRO A 46 -0.32 3.81 -9.91
C PRO A 46 -1.35 3.37 -8.87
N GLU A 47 -2.23 2.43 -9.24
CA GLU A 47 -3.31 1.89 -8.43
C GLU A 47 -2.78 1.11 -7.23
N GLU A 48 -1.64 0.44 -7.38
CA GLU A 48 -1.05 -0.41 -6.34
C GLU A 48 -0.14 0.37 -5.38
N ARG A 49 0.34 1.56 -5.76
CA ARG A 49 1.24 2.36 -4.91
C ARG A 49 0.67 2.68 -3.53
N MET A 50 -0.66 2.76 -3.43
CA MET A 50 -1.39 3.05 -2.19
C MET A 50 -2.34 1.90 -1.77
N ALA A 51 -2.29 0.75 -2.45
CA ALA A 51 -3.07 -0.41 -2.04
C ALA A 51 -2.64 -0.87 -0.64
N GLY A 52 -3.56 -1.47 0.15
CA GLY A 52 -3.29 -1.85 1.53
C GLY A 52 -3.06 -0.70 2.54
N MET A 53 -2.86 0.55 2.10
CA MET A 53 -2.70 1.70 2.99
C MET A 53 -4.04 2.22 3.49
N THR A 54 -4.16 2.46 4.79
CA THR A 54 -5.30 3.17 5.37
C THR A 54 -5.28 4.66 4.97
N PRO A 55 -6.42 5.38 5.05
CA PRO A 55 -6.46 6.81 4.75
C PRO A 55 -5.43 7.62 5.55
N ASP A 56 -5.28 7.36 6.86
CA ASP A 56 -4.31 8.05 7.71
C ASP A 56 -2.87 7.82 7.26
N GLU A 57 -2.56 6.61 6.81
CA GLU A 57 -1.23 6.25 6.32
C GLU A 57 -0.89 6.95 5.01
N ARG A 58 -1.88 7.15 4.13
CA ARG A 58 -1.72 7.89 2.87
C ARG A 58 -1.47 9.38 3.12
N LEU A 59 -2.02 9.94 4.19
CA LEU A 59 -1.88 11.35 4.54
C LEU A 59 -0.67 11.64 5.44
N ARG A 60 -0.01 10.61 5.95
CA ARG A 60 1.14 10.74 6.86
C ARG A 60 2.28 11.52 6.19
N GLY A 61 2.79 12.53 6.89
CA GLY A 61 3.90 13.36 6.43
C GLY A 61 3.50 14.54 5.55
N LEU A 62 2.21 14.66 5.18
CA LEU A 62 1.69 15.87 4.53
C LEU A 62 1.47 16.99 5.55
N LYS A 63 1.70 18.23 5.13
CA LYS A 63 1.38 19.41 5.91
C LYS A 63 -0.14 19.67 5.92
N PRO A 64 -0.67 20.36 6.95
CA PRO A 64 -2.11 20.64 7.02
C PRO A 64 -2.70 21.35 5.79
N TRP A 65 -1.93 22.24 5.15
CA TRP A 65 -2.37 22.94 3.94
C TRP A 65 -2.42 22.03 2.70
N GLU A 66 -1.53 21.03 2.60
CA GLU A 66 -1.56 20.04 1.52
C GLU A 66 -2.80 19.15 1.63
N ILE A 67 -3.15 18.74 2.85
CA ILE A 67 -4.37 17.98 3.11
C ILE A 67 -5.62 18.78 2.72
N ARG A 68 -5.65 20.07 3.07
CA ARG A 68 -6.76 20.97 2.69
C ARG A 68 -6.87 21.09 1.16
N TYR A 69 -5.76 21.31 0.47
CA TYR A 69 -5.71 21.38 -0.99
C TYR A 69 -6.25 20.11 -1.67
N LEU A 70 -5.86 18.93 -1.20
CA LEU A 70 -6.34 17.66 -1.73
C LEU A 70 -7.84 17.48 -1.51
N ARG A 71 -8.36 17.87 -0.33
CA ARG A 71 -9.79 17.86 -0.03
C ARG A 71 -10.58 18.74 -1.01
N ASP A 72 -10.11 19.96 -1.25
CA ASP A 72 -10.78 20.91 -2.13
C ASP A 72 -10.81 20.38 -3.57
N LYS A 73 -9.71 19.78 -4.05
CA LYS A 73 -9.67 19.11 -5.36
C LYS A 73 -10.68 17.97 -5.50
N LEU A 74 -10.81 17.13 -4.47
CA LEU A 74 -11.76 16.01 -4.50
C LEU A 74 -13.21 16.52 -4.53
N ASN A 75 -13.51 17.58 -3.78
CA ASN A 75 -14.83 18.22 -3.80
C ASN A 75 -15.14 18.92 -5.13
N ALA A 76 -14.13 19.45 -5.84
CA ALA A 76 -14.30 20.07 -7.14
C ALA A 76 -14.48 19.06 -8.30
N THR A 77 -14.13 17.80 -8.08
CA THR A 77 -14.23 16.72 -9.08
C THR A 77 -15.53 15.90 -8.93
N ARG A 78 -16.40 16.29 -7.99
CA ARG A 78 -17.67 15.62 -7.66
C ARG A 78 -18.86 16.48 -8.10
#